data_AF-A0A1E7F358-F1
#
_entry.id   AF-A0A1E7F358-F1
#
_cell.length_a   1.000
_cell.length_b   1.000
_cell.length_c   1.000
_cell.angle_alpha   90.00
_cell.angle_beta   90.00
_cell.angle_gamma   90.00
#
_symmetry.space_group_name_H-M   'P 1'
#
loop_
_entity.id
_entity.type
_entity.pdbx_description
1 polymer ?
#
loop_
_entity_poly.entity_id
_entity_poly.type
_entity_poly.pdbx_seq_one_letter_code
_entity_poly.pdbx_strand_id
1 'polypeptide(L)'
;MMTCKSISFLFLIVFVCSSAIDVEGRLYDGQSKGNIKNDGSNADQNNITASSKLNTFIQSASSSGGSSMCDHIRPDELPSECDCREGSERYSLIIECLKPFNSTYFNDTIGMKIDIDPCNKDGSKVSIDVTEKDHNIDYPITGIRAGESKNIPIPGLSMIVPTIGHVGIDAAVLISGNPDQLTLKIGLNACAQLTTHQLCASSIPGISNILPWYVLSGTYSFGDICGSKSKSNNNNDIDAGGSKTNPFKLQAGVVE
;
A
#
# COMPACT_ATOMS: atom_id res chain seq x y z
N MET A 1 -37.16 45.05 -17.66
CA MET A 1 -38.04 44.27 -16.76
C MET A 1 -38.62 43.13 -17.57
N MET A 2 -38.07 41.93 -17.41
CA MET A 2 -38.47 40.74 -18.15
C MET A 2 -38.57 39.62 -17.11
N THR A 3 -39.80 39.24 -16.78
CA THR A 3 -40.13 38.26 -15.74
C THR A 3 -39.97 36.86 -16.31
N CYS A 4 -38.96 36.12 -15.85
CA CYS A 4 -38.82 34.69 -16.09
C CYS A 4 -39.44 33.95 -14.89
N LYS A 5 -40.67 33.45 -15.08
CA LYS A 5 -41.37 32.53 -14.16
C LYS A 5 -41.38 31.15 -14.81
N SER A 6 -41.29 30.13 -13.95
CA SER A 6 -41.49 28.70 -14.22
C SER A 6 -40.38 27.97 -14.99
N ILE A 7 -39.61 27.15 -14.26
CA ILE A 7 -39.57 25.69 -14.38
C ILE A 7 -39.01 25.17 -13.04
N SER A 8 -39.95 24.89 -12.14
CA SER A 8 -39.80 23.95 -11.03
C SER A 8 -40.68 22.75 -11.43
N PHE A 9 -40.29 21.55 -11.00
CA PHE A 9 -40.77 20.21 -11.41
C PHE A 9 -39.90 19.53 -12.48
N LEU A 10 -39.53 18.27 -12.22
CA LEU A 10 -38.50 17.41 -12.85
C LEU A 10 -37.09 17.67 -12.30
N PHE A 11 -36.42 16.82 -11.52
CA PHE A 11 -36.60 15.40 -11.21
C PHE A 11 -36.12 15.15 -9.77
N LEU A 12 -37.07 15.02 -8.87
CA LEU A 12 -36.90 14.43 -7.55
C LEU A 12 -37.28 12.94 -7.71
N ILE A 13 -36.35 12.15 -8.25
CA ILE A 13 -36.41 10.68 -8.19
C ILE A 13 -35.17 10.24 -7.41
N VAL A 14 -35.34 10.32 -6.11
CA VAL A 14 -34.51 9.72 -5.08
C VAL A 14 -35.35 8.56 -4.55
N PHE A 15 -34.70 7.39 -4.47
CA PHE A 15 -35.11 6.19 -3.73
C PHE A 15 -36.26 5.35 -4.31
N VAL A 16 -35.91 4.11 -4.69
CA VAL A 16 -36.39 2.83 -4.11
C VAL A 16 -35.99 1.71 -5.10
N CYS A 17 -35.48 0.60 -4.56
CA CYS A 17 -35.08 -0.70 -5.15
C CYS A 17 -33.58 -0.98 -4.92
N SER A 18 -33.13 -2.06 -4.28
CA SER A 18 -33.81 -3.21 -3.71
C SER A 18 -32.91 -3.87 -2.66
N SER A 19 -33.55 -4.35 -1.61
CA SER A 19 -33.05 -5.26 -0.59
C SER A 19 -32.80 -6.68 -1.14
N ALA A 20 -31.98 -7.42 -0.37
CA ALA A 20 -31.93 -8.88 -0.24
C ALA A 20 -31.24 -9.70 -1.36
N ILE A 21 -30.04 -10.20 -1.06
CA ILE A 21 -29.60 -11.53 -1.49
C ILE A 21 -28.99 -12.22 -0.26
N ASP A 22 -29.79 -13.12 0.30
CA ASP A 22 -29.40 -14.19 1.22
C ASP A 22 -29.27 -15.43 0.34
N VAL A 23 -28.09 -16.08 0.30
CA VAL A 23 -27.95 -17.41 -0.30
C VAL A 23 -27.04 -18.26 0.58
N GLU A 24 -27.69 -19.30 1.12
CA GLU A 24 -27.16 -20.42 1.86
C GLU A 24 -25.96 -21.11 1.22
N GLY A 25 -25.13 -21.66 2.09
CA GLY A 25 -23.96 -22.44 1.75
C GLY A 25 -24.27 -23.72 0.97
N ARG A 26 -23.22 -24.18 0.27
CA ARG A 26 -23.02 -25.60 -0.03
C ARG A 26 -21.56 -25.95 0.16
N LEU A 27 -21.35 -26.88 1.10
CA LEU A 27 -20.20 -27.78 1.18
C LEU A 27 -19.95 -28.41 -0.21
N TYR A 28 -18.72 -28.32 -0.70
CA TYR A 28 -18.18 -29.27 -1.66
C TYR A 28 -16.88 -29.83 -1.09
N ASP A 29 -16.99 -31.06 -0.61
CA ASP A 29 -15.86 -31.95 -0.35
C ASP A 29 -15.42 -32.54 -1.70
N GLY A 30 -14.12 -32.41 -2.00
CA GLY A 30 -13.52 -32.71 -3.29
C GLY A 30 -12.15 -33.33 -3.11
N GLN A 31 -12.11 -34.43 -2.37
CA GLN A 31 -10.94 -35.26 -2.15
C GLN A 31 -10.43 -35.87 -3.48
N SER A 32 -9.50 -35.19 -4.16
CA SER A 32 -8.79 -35.75 -5.32
C SER A 32 -7.46 -36.37 -4.90
N LYS A 33 -7.46 -37.70 -4.79
CA LYS A 33 -6.25 -38.55 -4.73
C LYS A 33 -5.53 -38.50 -6.07
N GLY A 34 -4.47 -37.70 -6.18
CA GLY A 34 -3.51 -37.75 -7.27
C GLY A 34 -2.16 -38.30 -6.80
N ASN A 35 -1.92 -39.59 -7.02
CA ASN A 35 -0.59 -40.19 -6.92
C ASN A 35 0.32 -39.61 -8.01
N ILE A 36 1.33 -38.83 -7.64
CA ILE A 36 2.43 -38.50 -8.54
C ILE A 36 3.66 -39.29 -8.09
N LYS A 37 4.01 -40.28 -8.92
CA LYS A 37 5.25 -41.05 -8.83
C LYS A 37 6.43 -40.12 -9.14
N ASN A 38 7.41 -40.12 -8.26
CA ASN A 38 8.76 -39.63 -8.55
C ASN A 38 9.47 -40.63 -9.45
N ASP A 39 9.64 -40.29 -10.72
CA ASP A 39 10.69 -40.87 -11.55
C ASP A 39 11.71 -39.78 -11.87
N GLY A 40 12.90 -39.96 -11.32
CA GLY A 40 14.06 -39.16 -11.64
C GLY A 40 14.58 -39.52 -13.04
N SER A 41 15.04 -38.52 -13.78
CA SER A 41 16.02 -38.70 -14.85
C SER A 41 16.88 -37.46 -14.95
N ASN A 42 18.17 -37.75 -15.04
CA ASN A 42 19.33 -36.86 -15.05
C ASN A 42 19.79 -36.68 -16.51
N ALA A 43 20.56 -35.62 -16.78
CA ALA A 43 21.07 -35.11 -18.07
C ALA A 43 20.06 -34.23 -18.85
N ASP A 44 20.36 -33.00 -19.29
CA ASP A 44 21.64 -32.43 -19.74
C ASP A 44 21.90 -31.01 -19.19
N GLN A 45 23.13 -30.78 -18.75
CA GLN A 45 23.71 -29.45 -18.58
C GLN A 45 24.13 -28.92 -19.95
N ASN A 46 23.68 -27.72 -20.33
CA ASN A 46 24.43 -26.70 -21.09
C ASN A 46 23.54 -25.50 -21.48
N ASN A 47 23.24 -24.61 -20.52
CA ASN A 47 23.15 -23.14 -20.69
C ASN A 47 22.47 -22.52 -19.46
N ILE A 48 23.21 -22.27 -18.39
CA ILE A 48 22.66 -21.53 -17.24
C ILE A 48 23.72 -20.54 -16.74
N THR A 49 23.76 -19.37 -17.37
CA THR A 49 24.38 -18.16 -16.80
C THR A 49 23.46 -16.97 -17.06
N ALA A 50 22.20 -17.12 -16.64
CA ALA A 50 21.20 -16.05 -16.51
C ALA A 50 20.06 -16.46 -15.56
N SER A 51 19.77 -17.76 -15.43
CA SER A 51 18.69 -18.27 -14.56
C SER A 51 19.05 -18.43 -13.08
N SER A 52 20.29 -18.14 -12.67
CA SER A 52 20.69 -18.24 -11.26
C SER A 52 20.27 -17.04 -10.40
N LYS A 53 19.80 -15.94 -11.00
CA LYS A 53 19.23 -14.78 -10.27
C LYS A 53 17.70 -14.79 -10.18
N LEU A 54 17.01 -15.57 -11.03
CA LEU A 54 15.56 -15.71 -11.00
C LEU A 54 15.07 -16.79 -10.02
N ASN A 55 15.88 -17.83 -9.78
CA ASN A 55 15.47 -18.96 -8.94
C ASN A 55 15.68 -18.71 -7.43
N THR A 56 16.26 -17.57 -7.04
CA THR A 56 16.30 -17.11 -5.64
C THR A 56 15.05 -16.32 -5.23
N PHE A 57 14.03 -16.28 -6.09
CA PHE A 57 12.82 -15.46 -5.91
C PHE A 57 11.59 -16.27 -5.43
N ILE A 58 11.66 -17.60 -5.46
CA ILE A 58 10.54 -18.48 -5.09
C ILE A 58 10.97 -19.36 -3.91
N GLN A 59 11.12 -18.75 -2.74
CA GLN A 59 11.16 -19.48 -1.47
C GLN A 59 11.00 -18.49 -0.32
N SER A 60 9.76 -18.26 0.11
CA SER A 60 9.36 -17.95 1.50
C SER A 60 7.84 -17.80 1.59
N ALA A 61 7.13 -18.91 1.45
CA ALA A 61 5.74 -19.03 1.92
C ALA A 61 5.72 -20.14 2.98
N SER A 62 6.05 -19.78 4.21
CA SER A 62 5.80 -20.60 5.40
C SER A 62 5.78 -19.68 6.61
N SER A 63 4.56 -19.28 6.97
CA SER A 63 4.22 -18.46 8.13
C SER A 63 4.48 -19.21 9.43
N SER A 64 5.48 -18.76 10.19
CA SER A 64 5.69 -19.16 11.57
C SER A 64 4.97 -18.19 12.50
N GLY A 65 3.70 -18.46 12.83
CA GLY A 65 3.05 -18.08 14.09
C GLY A 65 3.11 -16.61 14.59
N GLY A 66 3.34 -15.63 13.72
CA GLY A 66 3.23 -14.19 14.02
C GLY A 66 2.58 -13.49 12.83
N SER A 67 1.75 -12.48 13.08
CA SER A 67 1.15 -11.66 12.01
C SER A 67 2.26 -10.95 11.24
N SER A 68 2.27 -11.13 9.93
CA SER A 68 3.14 -10.41 9.00
C SER A 68 2.57 -8.99 8.79
N MET A 69 3.40 -8.01 8.45
CA MET A 69 2.94 -6.65 8.14
C MET A 69 1.94 -6.63 6.99
N CYS A 70 2.11 -7.52 6.01
CA CYS A 70 1.17 -7.65 4.91
C CYS A 70 -0.20 -8.18 5.33
N ASP A 71 -0.33 -8.90 6.45
CA ASP A 71 -1.64 -9.39 6.93
C ASP A 71 -2.57 -8.23 7.37
N HIS A 72 -1.99 -7.05 7.63
CA HIS A 72 -2.74 -5.83 7.96
C HIS A 72 -3.28 -5.11 6.72
N ILE A 73 -2.88 -5.55 5.52
CA ILE A 73 -3.41 -5.09 4.25
C ILE A 73 -4.24 -6.23 3.67
N ARG A 74 -5.55 -6.02 3.55
CA ARG A 74 -6.41 -7.07 3.04
C ARG A 74 -6.08 -7.35 1.56
N PRO A 75 -6.00 -8.61 1.13
CA PRO A 75 -5.65 -8.94 -0.26
C PRO A 75 -6.56 -8.31 -1.31
N ASP A 76 -7.84 -8.07 -0.97
CA ASP A 76 -8.80 -7.44 -1.88
C ASP A 76 -8.70 -5.91 -1.93
N GLU A 77 -7.87 -5.29 -1.09
CA GLU A 77 -7.58 -3.86 -1.10
C GLU A 77 -6.40 -3.49 -2.00
N LEU A 78 -5.60 -4.48 -2.40
CA LEU A 78 -4.51 -4.31 -3.36
C LEU A 78 -5.00 -4.61 -4.78
N PRO A 79 -4.54 -3.84 -5.79
CA PRO A 79 -4.76 -4.22 -7.18
C PRO A 79 -4.15 -5.59 -7.49
N SER A 80 -4.77 -6.34 -8.40
CA SER A 80 -4.34 -7.69 -8.78
C SER A 80 -2.91 -7.79 -9.34
N GLU A 81 -2.38 -6.66 -9.82
CA GLU A 81 -1.04 -6.50 -10.35
C GLU A 81 0.02 -6.17 -9.28
N CYS A 82 -0.36 -6.18 -8.00
CA CYS A 82 0.48 -5.81 -6.88
C CYS A 82 0.69 -6.98 -5.92
N ASP A 83 1.93 -7.13 -5.46
CA ASP A 83 2.30 -8.08 -4.41
C ASP A 83 2.78 -7.33 -3.17
N CYS A 84 2.37 -7.81 -1.99
CA CYS A 84 2.89 -7.34 -0.71
C CYS A 84 3.90 -8.35 -0.15
N ARG A 85 5.03 -7.85 0.34
CA ARG A 85 6.03 -8.64 1.05
C ARG A 85 6.61 -7.88 2.23
N GLU A 86 7.16 -8.62 3.18
CA GLU A 86 7.94 -8.02 4.27
C GLU A 86 9.16 -7.27 3.70
N GLY A 87 9.42 -6.10 4.26
CA GLY A 87 10.59 -5.30 3.90
C GLY A 87 11.87 -5.78 4.57
N SER A 88 12.99 -5.22 4.15
CA SER A 88 14.31 -5.57 4.71
C SER A 88 14.53 -5.03 6.12
N GLU A 89 13.84 -3.94 6.47
CA GLU A 89 13.89 -3.38 7.82
C GLU A 89 12.84 -4.06 8.70
N ARG A 90 13.16 -4.28 9.98
CA ARG A 90 12.16 -4.80 10.92
C ARG A 90 10.97 -3.85 10.94
N TYR A 91 9.77 -4.40 10.71
CA TYR A 91 8.51 -3.66 10.72
C TYR A 91 8.31 -2.72 9.52
N SER A 92 8.94 -3.04 8.39
CA SER A 92 8.65 -2.43 7.09
C SER A 92 7.92 -3.43 6.20
N LEU A 93 7.12 -2.91 5.27
CA LEU A 93 6.52 -3.72 4.21
C LEU A 93 6.76 -3.05 2.85
N ILE A 94 6.88 -3.89 1.83
CA ILE A 94 7.10 -3.49 0.46
C ILE A 94 5.92 -3.97 -0.37
N ILE A 95 5.31 -3.04 -1.11
CA ILE A 95 4.31 -3.35 -2.14
C ILE A 95 4.95 -3.05 -3.49
N GLU A 96 5.00 -4.06 -4.35
CA GLU A 96 5.54 -3.94 -5.70
C GLU A 96 4.42 -4.23 -6.71
N CYS A 97 4.19 -3.29 -7.60
CA CYS A 97 3.16 -3.37 -8.62
C CYS A 97 3.78 -3.22 -10.00
N LEU A 98 3.26 -3.96 -10.99
CA LEU A 98 3.61 -3.79 -12.39
C LEU A 98 2.32 -3.65 -13.22
N LYS A 99 1.93 -2.41 -13.54
CA LYS A 99 0.67 -2.10 -14.20
C LYS A 99 0.87 -1.75 -15.68
N PRO A 100 0.41 -2.60 -16.61
CA PRO A 100 0.25 -2.19 -18.01
C PRO A 100 -0.99 -1.30 -18.16
N PHE A 101 -0.78 -0.10 -18.68
CA PHE A 101 -1.83 0.80 -19.15
C PHE A 101 -1.96 0.62 -20.67
N ASN A 102 -3.14 0.19 -21.11
CA ASN A 102 -3.41 -0.09 -22.53
C ASN A 102 -4.54 0.82 -23.01
N SER A 103 -4.25 2.12 -23.19
CA SER A 103 -5.23 3.08 -23.67
C SER A 103 -4.66 3.91 -24.82
N THR A 104 -5.55 4.50 -25.63
CA THR A 104 -5.17 5.41 -26.72
C THR A 104 -4.39 6.64 -26.22
N TYR A 105 -4.54 6.99 -24.95
CA TYR A 105 -4.02 8.22 -24.34
C TYR A 105 -2.77 8.00 -23.50
N PHE A 106 -2.56 6.75 -23.07
CA PHE A 106 -1.47 6.30 -22.21
C PHE A 106 -1.28 4.79 -22.45
N ASN A 107 -0.19 4.45 -23.13
CA ASN A 107 0.15 3.08 -23.49
C ASN A 107 1.56 2.77 -22.99
N ASP A 108 1.65 2.35 -21.74
CA ASP A 108 2.92 2.21 -21.01
C ASP A 108 2.80 1.15 -19.90
N THR A 109 3.92 0.60 -19.45
CA THR A 109 3.98 -0.29 -18.28
C THR A 109 4.71 0.40 -17.14
N ILE A 110 3.96 0.73 -16.09
CA ILE A 110 4.50 1.43 -14.92
C ILE A 110 4.73 0.44 -13.79
N GLY A 111 5.97 0.39 -13.30
CA GLY A 111 6.32 -0.24 -12.05
C GLY A 111 6.19 0.76 -10.90
N MET A 112 5.60 0.34 -9.79
CA MET A 112 5.59 1.14 -8.57
C MET A 112 5.98 0.28 -7.39
N LYS A 113 7.01 0.71 -6.67
CA LYS A 113 7.47 0.08 -5.43
C LYS A 113 7.23 1.03 -4.27
N ILE A 114 6.41 0.62 -3.33
CA ILE A 114 6.05 1.38 -2.13
C ILE A 114 6.69 0.69 -0.93
N ASP A 115 7.55 1.41 -0.22
CA ASP A 115 8.14 0.98 1.05
C ASP A 115 7.48 1.77 2.18
N ILE A 116 6.82 1.06 3.10
CA ILE A 116 6.09 1.63 4.23
C ILE A 116 6.77 1.17 5.51
N ASP A 117 7.27 2.15 6.27
CA ASP A 117 7.77 1.97 7.63
C ASP A 117 6.78 2.65 8.60
N PRO A 118 5.72 1.95 9.01
CA PRO A 118 4.74 2.50 9.94
C PRO A 118 5.39 2.78 11.30
N CYS A 119 6.40 2.02 11.71
CA CYS A 119 6.98 2.07 13.05
C CYS A 119 8.24 2.95 13.16
N ASN A 120 8.50 3.83 12.18
CA ASN A 120 9.69 4.67 12.17
C ASN A 120 9.75 5.56 13.44
N LYS A 121 10.95 5.69 14.03
CA LYS A 121 11.17 6.48 15.26
C LYS A 121 10.80 7.97 15.11
N ASP A 122 10.87 8.49 13.89
CA ASP A 122 10.59 9.89 13.58
C ASP A 122 9.14 10.06 13.05
N GLY A 123 8.28 9.04 13.21
CA GLY A 123 6.91 8.99 12.69
C GLY A 123 6.80 8.26 11.35
N SER A 124 5.66 7.64 11.09
CA SER A 124 5.42 6.75 9.94
C SER A 124 5.90 7.37 8.63
N LYS A 125 6.65 6.57 7.87
CA LYS A 125 7.36 6.99 6.66
C LYS A 125 6.96 6.12 5.48
N VAL A 126 6.83 6.76 4.33
CA VAL A 126 6.61 6.12 3.04
C VAL A 126 7.69 6.57 2.07
N SER A 127 8.21 5.62 1.29
CA SER A 127 9.02 5.88 0.10
C SER A 127 8.38 5.19 -1.10
N ILE A 128 8.42 5.83 -2.25
CA ILE A 128 7.82 5.34 -3.49
C ILE A 128 8.88 5.42 -4.55
N ASP A 129 9.04 4.36 -5.32
CA ASP A 129 9.89 4.34 -6.49
C ASP A 129 9.00 4.04 -7.70
N VAL A 130 8.99 4.96 -8.66
CA VAL A 130 8.23 4.82 -9.89
C VAL A 130 9.19 4.52 -11.02
N THR A 131 8.97 3.37 -11.65
CA THR A 131 9.76 2.89 -12.77
C THR A 131 8.90 2.78 -14.01
N GLU A 132 9.49 3.04 -15.17
CA GLU A 132 8.85 2.83 -16.46
C GLU A 132 9.88 2.20 -17.42
N LYS A 133 9.40 1.24 -18.22
CA LYS A 133 10.28 0.30 -18.92
C LYS A 133 10.87 0.85 -20.21
N ASP A 134 10.08 1.57 -21.00
CA ASP A 134 10.41 1.92 -22.38
C ASP A 134 11.18 3.25 -22.47
N HIS A 135 10.95 4.17 -21.54
CA HIS A 135 11.64 5.46 -21.41
C HIS A 135 12.70 5.48 -20.29
N ASN A 136 12.93 4.34 -19.64
CA ASN A 136 13.99 4.14 -18.64
C ASN A 136 13.88 5.15 -17.48
N ILE A 137 12.66 5.37 -17.01
CA ILE A 137 12.39 6.21 -15.84
C ILE A 137 12.59 5.35 -14.59
N ASP A 138 13.33 5.89 -13.64
CA ASP A 138 13.50 5.40 -12.27
C ASP A 138 13.53 6.66 -11.41
N TYR A 139 12.43 6.91 -10.70
CA TYR A 139 12.22 8.14 -9.95
C TYR A 139 11.88 7.84 -8.49
N PRO A 140 12.90 7.81 -7.60
CA PRO A 140 12.71 7.57 -6.19
C PRO A 140 12.17 8.83 -5.49
N ILE A 141 11.07 8.66 -4.79
CA ILE A 141 10.41 9.64 -3.94
C ILE A 141 10.52 9.14 -2.50
N THR A 142 11.44 9.72 -1.73
CA THR A 142 11.74 9.22 -0.38
C THR A 142 11.24 10.15 0.71
N GLY A 143 10.93 9.57 1.87
CA GLY A 143 10.79 10.34 3.11
C GLY A 143 9.50 11.12 3.24
N ILE A 144 8.42 10.64 2.62
CA ILE A 144 7.09 11.20 2.83
C ILE A 144 6.62 10.78 4.22
N ARG A 145 6.27 11.76 5.06
CA ARG A 145 5.94 11.56 6.47
C ARG A 145 4.48 11.80 6.74
N ALA A 146 3.95 11.18 7.80
CA ALA A 146 2.57 11.40 8.21
C ALA A 146 2.24 12.89 8.41
N GLY A 147 1.05 13.28 7.96
CA GLY A 147 0.59 14.67 7.88
C GLY A 147 0.83 15.33 6.52
N GLU A 148 1.45 14.61 5.56
CA GLU A 148 1.69 15.12 4.22
C GLU A 148 0.67 14.61 3.20
N SER A 149 0.21 15.53 2.33
CA SER A 149 -0.56 15.23 1.12
C SER A 149 0.06 15.98 -0.05
N LYS A 150 0.60 15.26 -1.03
CA LYS A 150 1.37 15.84 -2.15
C LYS A 150 1.06 15.10 -3.45
N ASN A 151 0.99 15.86 -4.54
CA ASN A 151 1.14 15.34 -5.90
C ASN A 151 2.55 15.70 -6.37
N ILE A 152 3.37 14.70 -6.64
CA ILE A 152 4.79 14.89 -6.95
C ILE A 152 4.97 14.54 -8.43
N PRO A 153 5.29 15.51 -9.30
CA PRO A 153 5.43 15.26 -10.73
C PRO A 153 6.59 14.31 -11.01
N ILE A 154 6.35 13.33 -11.86
CA ILE A 154 7.36 12.34 -12.29
C ILE A 154 7.96 12.85 -13.62
N PRO A 155 9.23 13.26 -13.65
CA PRO A 155 9.84 13.80 -14.86
C PRO A 155 9.84 12.79 -16.01
N GLY A 156 9.49 13.24 -17.20
CA GLY A 156 9.45 12.41 -18.41
C GLY A 156 8.17 11.58 -18.57
N LEU A 157 7.38 11.40 -17.52
CA LEU A 157 6.12 10.65 -17.60
C LEU A 157 4.95 11.60 -17.87
N SER A 158 4.28 11.38 -19.01
CA SER A 158 3.13 12.18 -19.41
C SER A 158 2.13 11.36 -20.21
N MET A 159 0.88 11.84 -20.27
CA MET A 159 -0.17 11.27 -21.11
C MET A 159 -0.78 12.33 -22.01
N ILE A 160 -1.40 11.90 -23.11
CA ILE A 160 -2.06 12.80 -24.06
C ILE A 160 -3.55 12.81 -23.76
N VAL A 161 -4.07 13.96 -23.39
CA VAL A 161 -5.49 14.15 -23.07
C VAL A 161 -6.17 14.91 -24.20
N PRO A 162 -7.29 14.41 -24.76
CA PRO A 162 -8.05 15.13 -25.77
C PRO A 162 -8.40 16.54 -25.32
N THR A 163 -8.27 17.52 -26.22
CA THR A 163 -8.57 18.95 -25.98
C THR A 163 -7.60 19.68 -25.04
N ILE A 164 -6.93 18.98 -24.12
CA ILE A 164 -6.01 19.57 -23.13
C ILE A 164 -4.55 19.48 -23.59
N GLY A 165 -4.18 18.43 -24.34
CA GLY A 165 -2.81 18.18 -24.78
C GLY A 165 -2.05 17.30 -23.79
N HIS A 166 -0.75 17.57 -23.61
CA HIS A 166 0.10 16.77 -22.73
C HIS A 166 -0.13 17.12 -21.26
N VAL A 167 -0.35 16.09 -20.44
CA VAL A 167 -0.56 16.20 -19.00
C VAL A 167 0.50 15.35 -18.29
N GLY A 168 1.16 15.93 -17.29
CA GLY A 168 2.17 15.23 -16.49
C GLY A 168 1.51 14.19 -15.59
N ILE A 169 2.22 13.08 -15.36
CA ILE A 169 1.83 12.09 -14.35
C ILE A 169 2.53 12.44 -13.03
N ASP A 170 1.73 12.49 -11.97
CA ASP A 170 2.16 12.77 -10.62
C ASP A 170 2.00 11.51 -9.75
N ALA A 171 2.96 11.25 -8.87
CA ALA A 171 2.74 10.38 -7.73
C ALA A 171 1.84 11.07 -6.71
N ALA A 172 0.64 10.54 -6.51
CA ALA A 172 -0.34 11.05 -5.56
C ALA A 172 -0.17 10.33 -4.22
N VAL A 173 0.20 11.08 -3.19
CA VAL A 173 0.53 10.52 -1.88
C VAL A 173 -0.16 11.30 -0.79
N LEU A 174 -0.90 10.57 0.05
CA LEU A 174 -1.41 11.05 1.32
C LEU A 174 -1.05 10.03 2.39
N ILE A 175 -0.43 10.52 3.45
CA ILE A 175 -0.15 9.76 4.66
C ILE A 175 -0.61 10.60 5.85
N SER A 176 -1.46 10.04 6.69
CA SER A 176 -2.01 10.75 7.86
C SER A 176 -2.26 9.79 9.01
N GLY A 177 -2.26 10.33 10.24
CA GLY A 177 -2.47 9.55 11.46
C GLY A 177 -1.18 9.00 12.07
N ASN A 178 -1.29 7.86 12.73
CA ASN A 178 -0.23 7.21 13.51
C ASN A 178 -0.28 5.69 13.28
N PRO A 179 0.62 4.87 13.85
CA PRO A 179 0.63 3.43 13.60
C PRO A 179 -0.67 2.71 13.99
N ASP A 180 -1.42 3.18 14.99
CA ASP A 180 -2.69 2.57 15.37
C ASP A 180 -3.80 2.84 14.33
N GLN A 181 -3.69 3.97 13.62
CA GLN A 181 -4.66 4.42 12.62
C GLN A 181 -3.93 5.19 11.50
N LEU A 182 -3.26 4.47 10.60
CA LEU A 182 -2.47 5.03 9.51
C LEU A 182 -3.32 5.09 8.24
N THR A 183 -3.71 6.29 7.84
CA THR A 183 -4.42 6.52 6.58
C THR A 183 -3.43 6.71 5.45
N LEU A 184 -3.51 5.84 4.45
CA LEU A 184 -2.66 5.86 3.27
C LEU A 184 -3.51 5.97 2.00
N LYS A 185 -3.11 6.89 1.12
CA LYS A 185 -3.63 6.96 -0.24
C LYS A 185 -2.45 7.19 -1.19
N ILE A 186 -2.03 6.13 -1.87
CA ILE A 186 -0.80 6.10 -2.67
C ILE A 186 -1.15 5.58 -4.05
N GLY A 187 -0.76 6.33 -5.07
CA GLY A 187 -1.06 5.98 -6.45
C GLY A 187 -0.46 6.93 -7.46
N LEU A 188 -0.92 6.79 -8.70
CA LEU A 188 -0.62 7.69 -9.80
C LEU A 188 -1.86 8.53 -10.12
N ASN A 189 -1.63 9.79 -10.46
CA ASN A 189 -2.64 10.71 -10.94
C ASN A 189 -2.07 11.46 -12.15
N ALA A 190 -2.92 12.04 -12.99
CA ALA A 190 -2.46 12.96 -14.04
C ALA A 190 -2.98 14.35 -13.71
N CYS A 191 -2.12 15.35 -13.70
CA CYS A 191 -2.52 16.72 -13.40
C CYS A 191 -1.89 17.72 -14.36
N ALA A 192 -2.70 18.67 -14.83
CA ALA A 192 -2.30 19.77 -15.68
C ALA A 192 -2.32 21.06 -14.87
N GLN A 193 -1.21 21.80 -14.89
CA GLN A 193 -1.16 23.13 -14.28
C GLN A 193 -1.70 24.15 -15.29
N LEU A 194 -2.88 24.71 -15.01
CA LEU A 194 -3.42 25.87 -15.72
C LEU A 194 -3.01 27.15 -14.99
N THR A 195 -3.17 28.30 -15.67
CA THR A 195 -2.76 29.62 -15.16
C THR A 195 -3.41 30.00 -13.83
N THR A 196 -4.59 29.45 -13.51
CA THR A 196 -5.35 29.79 -12.30
C THR A 196 -5.70 28.60 -11.40
N HIS A 197 -5.53 27.37 -11.87
CA HIS A 197 -5.89 26.16 -11.11
C HIS A 197 -5.16 24.93 -11.66
N GLN A 198 -5.09 23.87 -10.85
CA GLN A 198 -4.63 22.55 -11.29
C GLN A 198 -5.85 21.71 -11.66
N LEU A 199 -5.79 21.05 -12.82
CA LEU A 199 -6.85 20.16 -13.31
C LEU A 199 -6.31 18.73 -13.34
N CYS A 200 -6.89 17.83 -12.55
CA CYS A 200 -6.43 16.44 -12.44
C CYS A 200 -7.38 15.43 -13.08
N ALA A 201 -6.90 14.21 -13.30
CA ALA A 201 -7.56 13.15 -14.06
C ALA A 201 -8.98 12.84 -13.59
N SER A 202 -9.21 12.87 -12.28
CA SER A 202 -10.53 12.68 -11.67
C SER A 202 -11.59 13.66 -12.18
N SER A 203 -11.17 14.83 -12.67
CA SER A 203 -12.04 15.91 -13.15
C SER A 203 -12.00 16.06 -14.68
N ILE A 204 -11.27 15.19 -15.38
CA ILE A 204 -11.13 15.22 -16.84
C ILE A 204 -11.91 14.06 -17.45
N PRO A 205 -13.00 14.34 -18.20
CA PRO A 205 -13.75 13.31 -18.90
C PRO A 205 -12.86 12.53 -19.87
N GLY A 206 -13.00 11.20 -19.87
CA GLY A 206 -12.29 10.30 -20.79
C GLY A 206 -10.94 9.77 -20.32
N ILE A 207 -10.37 10.34 -19.24
CA ILE A 207 -9.19 9.77 -18.56
C ILE A 207 -9.47 9.35 -17.12
N SER A 208 -10.62 9.72 -16.57
CA SER A 208 -11.06 9.35 -15.21
C SER A 208 -11.20 7.83 -15.01
N ASN A 209 -11.26 7.06 -16.08
CA ASN A 209 -11.26 5.59 -16.09
C ASN A 209 -9.86 4.97 -16.18
N ILE A 210 -8.82 5.78 -16.40
CA ILE A 210 -7.41 5.37 -16.47
C ILE A 210 -6.70 5.83 -15.20
N LEU A 211 -6.90 7.08 -14.82
CA LEU A 211 -6.32 7.72 -13.65
C LEU A 211 -7.39 8.54 -12.89
N PRO A 212 -7.27 8.67 -11.56
CA PRO A 212 -6.17 8.18 -10.72
C PRO A 212 -6.21 6.65 -10.51
N TRP A 213 -5.04 6.02 -10.50
CA TRP A 213 -4.85 4.62 -10.15
C TRP A 213 -4.21 4.55 -8.76
N TYR A 214 -4.97 4.07 -7.77
CA TYR A 214 -4.49 3.93 -6.40
C TYR A 214 -4.08 2.49 -6.14
N VAL A 215 -2.87 2.32 -5.60
CA VAL A 215 -2.37 1.02 -5.12
C VAL A 215 -2.78 0.78 -3.68
N LEU A 216 -2.79 1.84 -2.87
CA LEU A 216 -3.36 1.82 -1.53
C LEU A 216 -4.33 2.97 -1.38
N SER A 217 -5.47 2.70 -0.74
CA SER A 217 -6.44 3.72 -0.39
C SER A 217 -7.29 3.25 0.80
N GLY A 218 -6.82 3.50 2.02
CA GLY A 218 -7.49 3.02 3.22
C GLY A 218 -6.87 3.52 4.50
N THR A 219 -7.39 2.99 5.61
CA THR A 219 -6.86 3.21 6.95
C THR A 219 -6.48 1.86 7.54
N TYR A 220 -5.22 1.75 7.95
CA TYR A 220 -4.58 0.51 8.38
C TYR A 220 -4.13 0.65 9.83
N SER A 221 -4.08 -0.46 10.57
CA SER A 221 -3.63 -0.49 11.96
C SER A 221 -2.43 -1.41 12.06
N PHE A 222 -1.28 -0.85 12.43
CA PHE A 222 0.00 -1.54 12.66
C PHE A 222 0.47 -1.40 14.12
N GLY A 223 -0.38 -0.84 14.99
CA GLY A 223 -0.05 -0.47 16.36
C GLY A 223 0.36 -1.64 17.25
N ASP A 224 -0.25 -2.80 17.03
CA ASP A 224 0.07 -4.06 17.71
C ASP A 224 1.49 -4.56 17.38
N ILE A 225 1.90 -4.43 16.12
CA ILE A 225 3.25 -4.77 15.69
C ILE A 225 4.25 -3.71 16.17
N CYS A 226 3.94 -2.43 16.02
CA CYS A 226 4.82 -1.34 16.46
C CYS A 226 4.97 -1.30 17.99
N GLY A 227 3.93 -1.65 18.76
CA GLY A 227 3.93 -1.67 20.23
C GLY A 227 4.71 -2.86 20.82
N SER A 228 4.91 -3.92 20.05
CA SER A 228 5.78 -5.04 20.42
C SER A 228 7.26 -4.63 20.52
N LYS A 229 7.65 -3.45 19.97
CA LYS A 229 8.94 -2.80 20.24
C LYS A 229 9.19 -2.52 21.74
N SER A 230 8.14 -2.44 22.56
CA SER A 230 8.25 -2.10 23.98
C SER A 230 8.07 -3.28 24.95
N LYS A 231 7.58 -4.44 24.50
CA LYS A 231 7.29 -5.59 25.39
C LYS A 231 8.35 -6.70 25.37
N SER A 232 9.26 -6.72 24.40
CA SER A 232 10.32 -7.73 24.31
C SER A 232 11.56 -7.40 25.15
N ASN A 233 11.40 -6.93 26.39
CA ASN A 233 12.52 -6.76 27.33
C ASN A 233 12.22 -7.13 28.79
N ASN A 234 11.03 -7.65 29.10
CA ASN A 234 10.72 -8.10 30.46
C ASN A 234 10.16 -9.52 30.39
N ASN A 235 11.03 -10.51 30.29
CA ASN A 235 10.78 -11.87 30.78
C ASN A 235 12.10 -12.65 30.77
N ASN A 236 12.88 -12.43 31.82
CA ASN A 236 13.78 -13.42 32.41
C ASN A 236 13.99 -12.98 33.86
N ASP A 237 13.04 -13.32 34.72
CA ASP A 237 13.31 -13.55 36.14
C ASP A 237 12.16 -14.41 36.71
N ILE A 238 12.29 -15.71 36.50
CA ILE A 238 11.80 -16.69 37.46
C ILE A 238 13.07 -17.34 38.02
N ASP A 239 13.50 -16.92 39.20
CA ASP A 239 14.05 -17.89 40.13
C ASP A 239 13.77 -17.55 41.59
N ALA A 240 13.56 -18.61 42.34
CA ALA A 240 13.05 -18.64 43.70
C ALA A 240 14.11 -18.23 44.74
N GLY A 241 13.66 -17.73 45.89
CA GLY A 241 14.48 -17.68 47.10
C GLY A 241 14.29 -16.41 47.91
N GLY A 242 13.66 -16.54 49.07
CA GLY A 242 13.34 -15.40 49.93
C GLY A 242 14.57 -14.73 50.56
N SER A 243 14.42 -13.44 50.86
CA SER A 243 14.99 -12.86 52.08
C SER A 243 14.31 -11.53 52.39
N LYS A 244 13.87 -11.40 53.64
CA LYS A 244 13.32 -10.18 54.23
C LYS A 244 14.41 -9.11 54.30
N THR A 245 14.12 -7.88 53.90
CA THR A 245 14.59 -6.69 54.63
C THR A 245 13.72 -5.45 54.32
N ASN A 246 13.48 -4.68 55.38
CA ASN A 246 12.46 -3.66 55.62
C ASN A 246 12.65 -2.32 54.87
N PRO A 247 11.61 -1.44 54.84
CA PRO A 247 11.71 -0.09 54.31
C PRO A 247 12.39 0.86 55.32
N PHE A 248 13.49 1.52 54.92
CA PHE A 248 14.15 2.55 55.72
C PHE A 248 13.86 3.95 55.17
N LYS A 249 12.89 4.60 55.83
CA LYS A 249 12.80 6.01 56.24
C LYS A 249 13.94 6.95 55.78
N LEU A 250 13.62 7.98 55.01
CA LEU A 250 14.42 9.21 54.91
C LEU A 250 13.70 10.33 55.67
N GLN A 251 14.41 10.87 56.66
CA GLN A 251 13.96 11.89 57.60
C GLN A 251 14.64 13.21 57.24
N ALA A 252 13.89 14.30 57.32
CA ALA A 252 14.32 15.67 57.04
C ALA A 252 15.25 16.26 58.14
N GLY A 253 16.03 17.28 57.77
CA GLY A 253 16.84 18.17 58.63
C GLY A 253 18.12 18.59 57.91
N VAL A 254 18.27 19.81 57.36
CA VAL A 254 18.60 21.13 57.98
C VAL A 254 20.05 21.21 58.50
N VAL A 255 20.59 22.45 58.48
CA VAL A 255 21.89 23.05 58.91
C VAL A 255 22.99 23.00 57.84
N GLU A 256 23.66 24.11 57.45
CA GLU A 256 23.83 25.47 58.04
C GLU A 256 23.57 26.61 57.04
#